data_AF-A0A7S1BAF3-F1
#
_entry.id   AF-A0A7S1BAF3-F1
#
_cell.length_a   1.000
_cell.length_b   1.000
_cell.length_c   1.000
_cell.angle_alpha   90.00
_cell.angle_beta   90.00
_cell.angle_gamma   90.00
#
_symmetry.space_group_name_H-M   'P 1'
#
loop_
_entity.id
_entity.type
_entity.pdbx_description
1 polymer ?
#
loop_
_entity_poly.entity_id
_entity_poly.type
_entity_poly.pdbx_seq_one_letter_code
_entity_poly.pdbx_strand_id
1 'polypeptide(L)'
;VMVARDASNPPSWLAEVTDWADRSATSFLEYNTVLSATGKHRLLKLGSCWGGWDDNGNNPSYHAPGQYRLMRDFQKTVKERDYALPDLGGSLTKNWNMLIDTSYKFLETTQCPDTGLVPNWALVTEKSKKKLDKYPGTFSGSGTPQYEFGAEASRTLWRVTFDAVVYPEEGGKQAGDFLSPLHSMMVQHFDPSPNNAWEYFKADTLQDCASNPGHVKAVFGSWQWNHFISAPVYSTLASTLSESLFALKSFDQQDMVDAACGRLQDTANKSYYPLSWAVLGTMTLNGDLARVGALLGTRAPTTQAPAGTPTARPIKVPTEAPASSPVKTPTKAPVGGPVKVPTKAPVGGPGCCSQNFKECVSWCGTSRDECLSCGQDVFWIKGPQTGCVARFGDCTNDVNGCCGTRLECVGDQYYRQCKVSKQTKNPTMKPTVNPSENPSAAPSEGSTVGEILYTGQMTLKDYDGLKLSKEEEDQWIQGTTQHLSTELANKNKQIGANYQSVDIAITNQKIKKKDLLITATYQLYYEGEPDLDELKKTMLKSIKSKKLSKKYIKILNNTSSIFSGVSKTKLKL
;
A
#
# COMPACT_ATOMS: atom_id res chain seq x y z
N VAL A 1 -16.36 -11.96 -5.68
CA VAL A 1 -17.56 -12.15 -4.81
C VAL A 1 -18.85 -12.34 -5.64
N MET A 2 -18.85 -12.10 -6.96
CA MET A 2 -19.98 -12.42 -7.85
C MET A 2 -19.88 -13.83 -8.45
N VAL A 3 -20.10 -14.89 -7.65
CA VAL A 3 -20.26 -16.25 -8.21
C VAL A 3 -21.17 -17.08 -7.32
N ALA A 4 -22.35 -16.57 -7.05
CA ALA A 4 -23.42 -17.37 -6.50
C ALA A 4 -24.71 -16.96 -7.17
N ARG A 5 -24.84 -17.27 -8.46
CA ARG A 5 -26.14 -17.39 -9.11
C ARG A 5 -26.10 -18.59 -10.05
N ASP A 6 -26.72 -19.64 -9.54
CA ASP A 6 -27.07 -20.92 -10.14
C ASP A 6 -26.05 -22.07 -10.04
N ALA A 7 -26.18 -22.86 -8.96
CA ALA A 7 -25.45 -24.11 -8.79
C ALA A 7 -25.80 -25.16 -9.88
N SER A 8 -26.89 -24.97 -10.62
CA SER A 8 -27.26 -25.85 -11.75
C SER A 8 -26.51 -25.53 -13.03
N ASN A 9 -25.85 -24.36 -13.12
CA ASN A 9 -25.03 -23.99 -14.28
C ASN A 9 -23.77 -23.22 -13.84
N PRO A 10 -22.77 -23.91 -13.26
CA PRO A 10 -21.55 -23.26 -12.80
C PRO A 10 -20.75 -22.69 -13.99
N PRO A 11 -20.04 -21.55 -13.80
CA PRO A 11 -19.12 -21.04 -14.82
C PRO A 11 -18.07 -22.08 -15.19
N SER A 12 -17.67 -22.12 -16.47
CA SER A 12 -16.69 -23.10 -16.98
C SER A 12 -15.34 -23.06 -16.27
N TRP A 13 -14.94 -21.91 -15.72
CA TRP A 13 -13.70 -21.72 -14.98
C TRP A 13 -13.79 -22.10 -13.49
N LEU A 14 -14.97 -22.45 -12.96
CA LEU A 14 -15.16 -22.70 -11.53
C LEU A 14 -14.29 -23.87 -11.03
N ALA A 15 -14.19 -24.94 -11.83
CA ALA A 15 -13.38 -26.10 -11.49
C ALA A 15 -11.89 -25.74 -11.38
N GLU A 16 -11.36 -25.01 -12.36
CA GLU A 16 -9.97 -24.53 -12.37
C GLU A 16 -9.67 -23.63 -11.16
N VAL A 17 -10.55 -22.66 -10.87
CA VAL A 17 -10.38 -21.77 -9.71
C VAL A 17 -10.48 -22.53 -8.39
N THR A 18 -11.33 -23.57 -8.31
CA THR A 18 -11.46 -24.41 -7.12
C THR A 18 -10.19 -25.22 -6.88
N ASP A 19 -9.66 -25.88 -7.91
CA ASP A 19 -8.39 -26.62 -7.81
C ASP A 19 -7.23 -25.70 -7.44
N TRP A 20 -7.10 -24.56 -8.13
CA TRP A 20 -6.06 -23.58 -7.86
C TRP A 20 -6.13 -23.03 -6.43
N ALA A 21 -7.33 -22.75 -5.93
CA ALA A 21 -7.54 -22.28 -4.56
C ALA A 21 -7.19 -23.37 -3.52
N ASP A 22 -7.56 -24.63 -3.76
CA ASP A 22 -7.27 -25.74 -2.84
C ASP A 22 -5.76 -26.01 -2.76
N ARG A 23 -5.08 -26.06 -3.90
CA ARG A 23 -3.62 -26.22 -3.98
C ARG A 23 -2.89 -25.04 -3.34
N SER A 24 -3.37 -23.82 -3.54
CA SER A 24 -2.79 -22.61 -2.94
C SER A 24 -2.97 -22.60 -1.42
N ALA A 25 -4.15 -22.98 -0.92
CA ALA A 25 -4.41 -23.09 0.51
C ALA A 25 -3.56 -24.20 1.17
N THR A 26 -3.43 -25.35 0.51
CA THR A 26 -2.55 -26.44 0.97
C THR A 26 -1.09 -26.01 1.01
N SER A 27 -0.60 -25.39 -0.08
CA SER A 27 0.78 -24.89 -0.16
C SER A 27 1.05 -23.80 0.89
N PHE A 28 0.10 -22.91 1.13
CA PHE A 28 0.21 -21.91 2.19
C PHE A 28 0.34 -22.57 3.56
N LEU A 29 -0.49 -23.56 3.88
CA LEU A 29 -0.45 -24.21 5.18
C LEU A 29 0.85 -24.99 5.39
N GLU A 30 1.38 -25.61 4.34
CA GLU A 30 2.65 -26.33 4.36
C GLU A 30 3.86 -25.39 4.46
N TYR A 31 3.98 -24.45 3.52
CA TYR A 31 5.20 -23.68 3.34
C TYR A 31 5.21 -22.36 4.08
N ASN A 32 4.07 -21.73 4.36
CA ASN A 32 4.00 -20.41 5.02
C ASN A 32 3.69 -20.51 6.51
N THR A 33 3.65 -21.70 7.09
CA THR A 33 3.52 -21.87 8.53
C THR A 33 4.64 -22.74 9.09
N VAL A 34 4.84 -22.70 10.40
CA VAL A 34 5.88 -23.47 11.08
C VAL A 34 5.39 -23.93 12.45
N LEU A 35 5.61 -25.21 12.76
CA LEU A 35 5.31 -25.75 14.07
C LEU A 35 6.29 -25.20 15.13
N SER A 36 5.80 -25.01 16.35
CA SER A 36 6.68 -24.79 17.49
C SER A 36 7.52 -26.04 17.78
N ALA A 37 8.58 -25.89 18.56
CA ALA A 37 9.43 -27.02 18.94
C ALA A 37 8.66 -28.16 19.63
N THR A 38 7.58 -27.86 20.36
CA THR A 38 6.72 -28.87 20.98
C THR A 38 5.62 -29.42 20.06
N GLY A 39 5.47 -28.87 18.86
CA GLY A 39 4.40 -29.21 17.91
C GLY A 39 3.00 -28.85 18.40
N LYS A 40 2.87 -27.93 19.36
CA LYS A 40 1.59 -27.51 19.95
C LYS A 40 1.04 -26.20 19.41
N HIS A 41 1.89 -25.42 18.75
CA HIS A 41 1.49 -24.21 18.05
C HIS A 41 1.96 -24.27 16.60
N ARG A 42 1.23 -23.60 15.72
CA ARG A 42 1.56 -23.44 14.30
C ARG A 42 1.52 -21.96 13.97
N LEU A 43 2.69 -21.35 13.85
CA LEU A 43 2.82 -19.92 13.62
C LEU A 43 2.91 -19.63 12.12
N LEU A 44 2.30 -18.52 11.71
CA LEU A 44 2.49 -17.99 10.38
C LEU A 44 3.93 -17.47 10.21
N LYS A 45 4.52 -17.66 9.03
CA LYS A 45 5.82 -17.10 8.66
C LYS A 45 5.70 -15.84 7.82
N LEU A 46 6.79 -15.10 7.69
CA LEU A 46 6.87 -13.92 6.82
C LEU A 46 6.92 -14.28 5.33
N GLY A 47 7.38 -15.48 5.02
CA GLY A 47 7.32 -16.08 3.69
C GLY A 47 7.55 -17.58 3.75
N SER A 48 7.59 -18.23 2.58
CA SER A 48 7.79 -19.68 2.49
C SER A 48 9.11 -20.14 3.11
N CYS A 49 10.15 -19.30 3.05
CA CYS A 49 11.51 -19.66 3.47
C CYS A 49 12.04 -18.90 4.70
N TRP A 50 11.27 -18.01 5.32
CA TRP A 50 11.78 -17.13 6.38
C TRP A 50 10.68 -16.58 7.30
N GLY A 51 11.07 -16.11 8.48
CA GLY A 51 10.15 -15.69 9.55
C GLY A 51 9.67 -16.86 10.40
N GLY A 52 9.06 -16.55 11.54
CA GLY A 52 8.51 -17.56 12.45
C GLY A 52 8.79 -17.26 13.92
N TRP A 53 9.33 -18.25 14.62
CA TRP A 53 9.57 -18.24 16.05
C TRP A 53 10.88 -17.53 16.43
N ASP A 54 10.96 -17.12 17.69
CA ASP A 54 12.14 -16.61 18.36
C ASP A 54 12.71 -15.36 17.67
N ASP A 55 13.95 -15.41 17.19
CA ASP A 55 14.66 -14.32 16.54
C ASP A 55 14.33 -14.15 15.04
N ASN A 56 13.49 -15.01 14.47
CA ASN A 56 13.21 -15.02 13.03
C ASN A 56 12.26 -13.89 12.57
N GLY A 57 11.60 -13.22 13.49
CA GLY A 57 10.67 -12.13 13.18
C GLY A 57 9.30 -12.58 12.69
N ASN A 58 8.32 -11.75 12.99
CA ASN A 58 6.95 -11.90 12.56
C ASN A 58 6.25 -10.55 12.39
N ASN A 59 5.11 -10.54 11.71
CA ASN A 59 4.33 -9.34 11.41
C ASN A 59 2.87 -9.59 11.81
N PRO A 60 2.34 -8.88 12.83
CA PRO A 60 0.95 -9.05 13.26
C PRO A 60 -0.08 -8.92 12.14
N SER A 61 0.19 -8.11 11.12
CA SER A 61 -0.76 -7.89 10.02
C SER A 61 -0.93 -9.06 9.07
N TYR A 62 -0.06 -10.06 9.15
CA TYR A 62 -0.16 -11.26 8.33
C TYR A 62 -1.07 -12.30 8.98
N HIS A 63 -1.26 -12.23 10.31
CA HIS A 63 -2.18 -13.09 11.05
C HIS A 63 -3.64 -12.76 10.69
N ALA A 64 -4.30 -13.72 10.05
CA ALA A 64 -5.57 -13.54 9.36
C ALA A 64 -6.58 -14.65 9.73
N PRO A 65 -6.99 -14.74 11.01
CA PRO A 65 -7.75 -15.89 11.53
C PRO A 65 -9.06 -16.15 10.77
N GLY A 66 -9.82 -15.12 10.41
CA GLY A 66 -11.05 -15.31 9.65
C GLY A 66 -10.82 -15.79 8.21
N GLN A 67 -9.71 -15.40 7.58
CA GLN A 67 -9.31 -15.93 6.28
C GLN A 67 -8.84 -17.40 6.41
N TYR A 68 -8.21 -17.79 7.52
CA TYR A 68 -7.87 -19.18 7.80
C TYR A 68 -9.12 -20.05 7.97
N ARG A 69 -10.17 -19.55 8.64
CA ARG A 69 -11.47 -20.24 8.70
C ARG A 69 -12.08 -20.39 7.31
N LEU A 70 -12.02 -19.34 6.48
CA LEU A 70 -12.48 -19.41 5.09
C LEU A 70 -11.75 -20.47 4.27
N MET A 71 -10.42 -20.52 4.35
CA MET A 71 -9.65 -21.55 3.65
C MET A 71 -9.95 -22.95 4.20
N ARG A 72 -10.06 -23.10 5.52
CA ARG A 72 -10.43 -24.36 6.17
C ARG A 72 -11.79 -24.87 5.67
N ASP A 73 -12.80 -24.02 5.68
CA ASP A 73 -14.16 -24.40 5.34
C ASP A 73 -14.32 -24.62 3.84
N PHE A 74 -13.64 -23.83 3.01
CA PHE A 74 -13.51 -24.10 1.58
C PHE A 74 -12.92 -25.50 1.33
N GLN A 75 -11.77 -25.84 1.94
CA GLN A 75 -11.11 -27.13 1.74
C GLN A 75 -11.94 -28.34 2.24
N LYS A 76 -12.88 -28.13 3.18
CA LYS A 76 -13.85 -29.17 3.58
C LYS A 76 -14.87 -29.48 2.47
N THR A 77 -15.13 -28.54 1.56
CA THR A 77 -16.07 -28.77 0.44
C THR A 77 -15.43 -29.52 -0.72
N VAL A 78 -14.09 -29.55 -0.80
CA VAL A 78 -13.31 -30.24 -1.83
C VAL A 78 -13.31 -31.75 -1.57
N LYS A 79 -14.05 -32.48 -2.41
CA LYS A 79 -14.27 -33.94 -2.29
C LYS A 79 -13.17 -34.77 -2.95
N GLU A 80 -12.62 -34.29 -4.05
CA GLU A 80 -11.64 -35.01 -4.87
C GLU A 80 -10.42 -34.13 -5.09
N ARG A 81 -9.25 -34.77 -5.11
CA ARG A 81 -7.95 -34.17 -5.40
C ARG A 81 -7.18 -35.10 -6.30
N ASP A 82 -6.57 -34.54 -7.33
CA ASP A 82 -5.62 -35.23 -8.22
C ASP A 82 -4.17 -35.09 -7.74
N TYR A 83 -3.96 -34.52 -6.55
CA TYR A 83 -2.67 -34.39 -5.89
C TYR A 83 -2.71 -34.92 -4.45
N ALA A 84 -1.55 -35.37 -3.97
CA ALA A 84 -1.39 -35.82 -2.59
C ALA A 84 -1.29 -34.63 -1.64
N LEU A 85 -2.01 -34.70 -0.52
CA LEU A 85 -1.84 -33.74 0.56
C LEU A 85 -0.49 -33.96 1.25
N PRO A 86 0.19 -32.88 1.68
CA PRO A 86 1.42 -33.00 2.45
C PRO A 86 1.15 -33.59 3.84
N ASP A 87 2.15 -34.25 4.42
CA ASP A 87 2.07 -34.72 5.80
C ASP A 87 2.21 -33.54 6.78
N LEU A 88 1.07 -33.07 7.27
CA LEU A 88 0.99 -31.97 8.23
C LEU A 88 0.79 -32.46 9.68
N GLY A 89 0.93 -33.77 9.96
CA GLY A 89 0.72 -34.31 11.31
C GLY A 89 -0.75 -34.31 11.76
N GLY A 90 -1.66 -34.59 10.84
CA GLY A 90 -3.11 -34.71 11.08
C GLY A 90 -3.95 -34.10 9.95
N SER A 91 -5.26 -33.94 10.17
CA SER A 91 -6.16 -33.40 9.15
C SER A 91 -5.89 -31.92 8.84
N LEU A 92 -6.28 -31.46 7.64
CA LEU A 92 -6.25 -30.04 7.27
C LEU A 92 -7.02 -29.18 8.29
N THR A 93 -8.21 -29.63 8.71
CA THR A 93 -9.03 -28.93 9.71
C THR A 93 -8.28 -28.74 11.04
N LYS A 94 -7.59 -29.78 11.53
CA LYS A 94 -6.79 -29.68 12.76
C LYS A 94 -5.68 -28.65 12.61
N ASN A 95 -5.00 -28.63 11.47
CA ASN A 95 -3.87 -27.72 11.23
C ASN A 95 -4.31 -26.27 11.03
N TRP A 96 -5.41 -26.01 10.34
CA TRP A 96 -6.01 -24.69 10.25
C TRP A 96 -6.45 -24.16 11.62
N ASN A 97 -7.11 -25.00 12.43
CA ASN A 97 -7.53 -24.61 13.77
C ASN A 97 -6.33 -24.30 14.67
N MET A 98 -5.23 -25.06 14.56
CA MET A 98 -3.99 -24.77 15.28
C MET A 98 -3.38 -23.43 14.86
N LEU A 99 -3.40 -23.10 13.56
CA LEU A 99 -2.93 -21.81 13.05
C LEU A 99 -3.79 -20.64 13.54
N ILE A 100 -5.12 -20.81 13.56
CA ILE A 100 -6.07 -19.81 14.07
C ILE A 100 -5.81 -19.54 15.56
N ASP A 101 -5.76 -20.59 16.37
CA ASP A 101 -5.51 -20.49 17.82
C ASP A 101 -4.14 -19.86 18.11
N THR A 102 -3.09 -20.29 17.39
CA THR A 102 -1.75 -19.71 17.53
C THR A 102 -1.72 -18.24 17.11
N SER A 103 -2.51 -17.85 16.11
CA SER A 103 -2.58 -16.46 15.65
C SER A 103 -3.23 -15.55 16.69
N TYR A 104 -4.31 -15.98 17.35
CA TYR A 104 -4.89 -15.20 18.45
C TYR A 104 -3.92 -15.08 19.63
N LYS A 105 -3.25 -16.17 20.02
CA LYS A 105 -2.21 -16.12 21.06
C LYS A 105 -1.07 -15.17 20.69
N PHE A 106 -0.65 -15.17 19.43
CA PHE A 106 0.37 -14.25 18.93
C PHE A 106 -0.09 -12.79 19.04
N LEU A 107 -1.32 -12.51 18.61
CA LEU A 107 -1.91 -11.18 18.66
C LEU A 107 -2.05 -10.69 20.11
N GLU A 108 -2.61 -11.50 21.00
CA GLU A 108 -2.70 -11.23 22.44
C GLU A 108 -1.31 -10.98 23.07
N THR A 109 -0.29 -11.74 22.66
CA THR A 109 1.08 -11.59 23.17
C THR A 109 1.72 -10.25 22.77
N THR A 110 1.28 -9.65 21.66
CA THR A 110 1.92 -8.47 21.06
C THR A 110 1.09 -7.19 21.18
N GLN A 111 -0.17 -7.31 21.61
CA GLN A 111 -1.11 -6.23 21.74
C GLN A 111 -0.88 -5.39 23.00
N CYS A 112 -0.96 -4.06 22.84
CA CYS A 112 -1.05 -3.11 23.95
C CYS A 112 -2.33 -3.37 24.76
N PRO A 113 -2.24 -3.66 26.08
CA PRO A 113 -3.42 -3.98 26.89
C PRO A 113 -4.48 -2.88 26.90
N ASP A 114 -4.05 -1.61 26.99
CA ASP A 114 -4.96 -0.48 27.21
C ASP A 114 -5.52 0.10 25.90
N THR A 115 -4.77 0.00 24.80
CA THR A 115 -5.12 0.68 23.53
C THR A 115 -5.44 -0.27 22.40
N GLY A 116 -5.14 -1.56 22.56
CA GLY A 116 -5.41 -2.59 21.56
C GLY A 116 -4.50 -2.56 20.33
N LEU A 117 -3.51 -1.66 20.29
CA LEU A 117 -2.58 -1.54 19.17
C LEU A 117 -1.53 -2.66 19.19
N VAL A 118 -1.12 -3.10 18.01
CA VAL A 118 -0.02 -4.05 17.81
C VAL A 118 1.15 -3.38 17.08
N PRO A 119 2.39 -3.85 17.26
CA PRO A 119 3.55 -3.30 16.55
C PRO A 119 3.57 -3.71 15.06
N ASN A 120 4.34 -3.00 14.21
CA ASN A 120 4.58 -3.42 12.83
C ASN A 120 5.27 -4.80 12.77
N TRP A 121 6.15 -5.07 13.73
CA TRP A 121 6.89 -6.32 13.81
C TRP A 121 7.01 -6.82 15.26
N ALA A 122 7.05 -8.14 15.43
CA ALA A 122 7.20 -8.76 16.74
C ALA A 122 8.07 -10.01 16.69
N LEU A 123 8.64 -10.34 17.83
CA LEU A 123 9.37 -11.57 18.08
C LEU A 123 8.62 -12.32 19.19
N VAL A 124 8.32 -13.59 18.97
CA VAL A 124 7.56 -14.41 19.92
C VAL A 124 8.20 -15.78 20.08
N THR A 125 8.09 -16.34 21.27
CA THR A 125 8.56 -17.69 21.57
C THR A 125 7.46 -18.50 22.23
N GLU A 126 7.54 -19.82 22.08
CA GLU A 126 6.68 -20.72 22.80
C GLU A 126 7.18 -20.88 24.24
N LYS A 127 6.40 -20.39 25.21
CA LYS A 127 6.69 -20.60 26.63
C LYS A 127 6.16 -21.92 27.15
N SER A 128 4.98 -22.31 26.69
CA SER A 128 4.33 -23.56 27.08
C SER A 128 3.33 -23.97 26.01
N LYS A 129 2.77 -25.18 26.13
CA LYS A 129 1.71 -25.70 25.26
C LYS A 129 0.44 -24.81 25.20
N LYS A 130 0.28 -23.86 26.11
CA LYS A 130 -0.89 -22.97 26.18
C LYS A 130 -0.55 -21.48 25.97
N LYS A 131 0.72 -21.10 26.00
CA LYS A 131 1.12 -19.70 26.12
C LYS A 131 2.33 -19.37 25.26
N LEU A 132 2.25 -18.23 24.58
CA LEU A 132 3.37 -17.57 23.93
C LEU A 132 3.85 -16.41 24.80
N ASP A 133 5.15 -16.11 24.75
CA ASP A 133 5.74 -14.92 25.36
C ASP A 133 6.48 -14.13 24.26
N LYS A 134 6.76 -12.85 24.51
CA LYS A 134 7.64 -12.07 23.63
C LYS A 134 9.05 -12.60 23.71
N TYR A 135 9.73 -12.67 22.56
CA TYR A 135 11.13 -13.02 22.50
C TYR A 135 11.99 -11.73 22.50
N PRO A 136 13.07 -11.65 23.30
CA PRO A 136 13.90 -10.46 23.36
C PRO A 136 14.65 -10.25 22.04
N GLY A 137 14.78 -8.99 21.63
CA GLY A 137 15.55 -8.63 20.44
C GLY A 137 14.89 -7.53 19.63
N THR A 138 15.48 -7.26 18.47
CA THR A 138 14.96 -6.29 17.52
C THR A 138 14.76 -6.91 16.16
N PHE A 139 13.62 -6.65 15.55
CA PHE A 139 13.31 -7.11 14.19
C PHE A 139 12.50 -6.07 13.45
N SER A 140 12.93 -5.73 12.24
CA SER A 140 12.21 -4.82 11.35
C SER A 140 12.29 -5.31 9.91
N GLY A 141 11.27 -4.96 9.14
CA GLY A 141 11.18 -5.22 7.71
C GLY A 141 10.55 -4.04 6.97
N SER A 142 10.68 -4.03 5.65
CA SER A 142 10.05 -3.05 4.76
C SER A 142 10.31 -1.58 5.08
N GLY A 143 11.42 -1.26 5.77
CA GLY A 143 11.73 0.10 6.20
C GLY A 143 10.78 0.67 7.27
N THR A 144 10.14 -0.18 8.08
CA THR A 144 9.24 0.26 9.16
C THR A 144 9.80 -0.10 10.54
N PRO A 145 9.70 0.78 11.55
CA PRO A 145 10.18 0.48 12.90
C PRO A 145 9.37 -0.65 13.53
N GLN A 146 10.05 -1.54 14.28
CA GLN A 146 9.42 -2.67 14.98
C GLN A 146 8.21 -2.22 15.81
N TYR A 147 8.46 -1.33 16.77
CA TYR A 147 7.50 -0.92 17.80
C TYR A 147 6.65 0.28 17.39
N GLU A 148 6.46 0.53 16.10
CA GLU A 148 5.51 1.55 15.63
C GLU A 148 4.18 0.88 15.27
N PHE A 149 3.06 1.50 15.67
CA PHE A 149 1.77 1.24 15.05
C PHE A 149 1.69 2.10 13.77
N GLY A 150 1.95 1.48 12.63
CA GLY A 150 2.02 2.17 11.35
C GLY A 150 1.42 1.36 10.21
N ALA A 151 2.00 1.54 9.03
CA ALA A 151 1.51 0.98 7.77
C ALA A 151 1.45 -0.57 7.73
N GLU A 152 2.29 -1.27 8.49
CA GLU A 152 2.18 -2.72 8.66
C GLU A 152 1.08 -3.04 9.66
N ALA A 153 1.25 -2.58 10.89
CA ALA A 153 0.41 -2.92 12.03
C ALA A 153 -1.08 -2.72 11.81
N SER A 154 -1.48 -1.61 11.17
CA SER A 154 -2.88 -1.19 11.04
C SER A 154 -3.79 -2.26 10.44
N ARG A 155 -3.26 -3.01 9.47
CA ARG A 155 -4.00 -4.03 8.72
C ARG A 155 -4.43 -5.19 9.59
N THR A 156 -3.75 -5.44 10.71
CA THR A 156 -4.15 -6.43 11.73
C THR A 156 -5.59 -6.19 12.17
N LEU A 157 -5.98 -4.92 12.34
CA LEU A 157 -7.32 -4.54 12.77
C LEU A 157 -8.38 -4.98 11.75
N TRP A 158 -8.14 -4.78 10.46
CA TRP A 158 -9.03 -5.27 9.41
C TRP A 158 -9.07 -6.80 9.34
N ARG A 159 -7.92 -7.48 9.52
CA ARG A 159 -7.84 -8.95 9.53
C ARG A 159 -8.67 -9.57 10.65
N VAL A 160 -8.63 -8.97 11.84
CA VAL A 160 -9.45 -9.43 12.98
C VAL A 160 -10.91 -9.04 12.82
N THR A 161 -11.20 -7.85 12.29
CA THR A 161 -12.57 -7.42 11.94
C THR A 161 -13.22 -8.39 10.94
N PHE A 162 -12.46 -8.90 9.98
CA PHE A 162 -12.95 -9.92 9.06
C PHE A 162 -13.48 -11.14 9.82
N ASP A 163 -12.76 -11.64 10.83
CA ASP A 163 -13.22 -12.79 11.63
C ASP A 163 -14.49 -12.43 12.43
N ALA A 164 -14.53 -11.24 13.03
CA ALA A 164 -15.72 -10.76 13.75
C ALA A 164 -16.98 -10.68 12.88
N VAL A 165 -16.83 -10.22 11.63
CA VAL A 165 -17.95 -9.91 10.75
C VAL A 165 -18.36 -11.11 9.90
N VAL A 166 -17.39 -11.89 9.40
CA VAL A 166 -17.63 -13.04 8.54
C VAL A 166 -17.90 -14.30 9.36
N TYR A 167 -17.28 -14.50 10.52
CA TYR A 167 -17.48 -15.66 11.38
C TYR A 167 -17.94 -15.25 12.80
N PRO A 168 -19.05 -14.50 12.94
CA PRO A 168 -19.45 -13.97 14.25
C PRO A 168 -19.73 -15.06 15.28
N GLU A 169 -20.25 -16.23 14.88
CA GLU A 169 -20.54 -17.33 15.80
C GLU A 169 -19.28 -18.06 16.28
N GLU A 170 -18.28 -18.21 15.41
CA GLU A 170 -17.08 -19.01 15.72
C GLU A 170 -15.91 -18.16 16.20
N GLY A 171 -15.64 -17.03 15.52
CA GLY A 171 -14.53 -16.13 15.79
C GLY A 171 -14.94 -14.83 16.47
N GLY A 172 -16.23 -14.50 16.51
CA GLY A 172 -16.73 -13.20 16.98
C GLY A 172 -16.28 -12.84 18.40
N LYS A 173 -16.31 -13.79 19.33
CA LYS A 173 -15.83 -13.54 20.70
C LYS A 173 -14.33 -13.21 20.74
N GLN A 174 -13.48 -14.05 20.12
CA GLN A 174 -12.03 -13.84 20.13
C GLN A 174 -11.64 -12.53 19.41
N ALA A 175 -12.30 -12.25 18.28
CA ALA A 175 -12.09 -11.02 17.54
C ALA A 175 -12.58 -9.78 18.31
N GLY A 176 -13.76 -9.87 18.96
CA GLY A 176 -14.31 -8.81 19.78
C GLY A 176 -13.44 -8.50 21.01
N ASP A 177 -12.97 -9.54 21.71
CA ASP A 177 -12.06 -9.38 22.85
C ASP A 177 -10.77 -8.65 22.43
N PHE A 178 -10.19 -8.99 21.27
CA PHE A 178 -9.02 -8.30 20.72
C PHE A 178 -9.33 -6.84 20.31
N LEU A 179 -10.48 -6.56 19.69
CA LEU A 179 -10.81 -5.22 19.19
C LEU A 179 -11.29 -4.26 20.30
N SER A 180 -11.77 -4.79 21.43
CA SER A 180 -12.43 -4.01 22.48
C SER A 180 -11.62 -2.84 23.06
N PRO A 181 -10.31 -2.97 23.35
CA PRO A 181 -9.52 -1.83 23.84
C PRO A 181 -9.44 -0.70 22.80
N LEU A 182 -9.27 -1.04 21.52
CA LEU A 182 -9.28 -0.05 20.45
C LEU A 182 -10.66 0.61 20.30
N HIS A 183 -11.75 -0.17 20.36
CA HIS A 183 -13.10 0.40 20.31
C HIS A 183 -13.35 1.39 21.43
N SER A 184 -12.84 1.12 22.63
CA SER A 184 -12.91 2.04 23.77
C SER A 184 -12.20 3.36 23.44
N MET A 185 -10.99 3.30 22.87
CA MET A 185 -10.25 4.50 22.41
C MET A 185 -11.00 5.26 21.32
N MET A 186 -11.52 4.55 20.31
CA MET A 186 -12.27 5.13 19.21
C MET A 186 -13.52 5.88 19.70
N VAL A 187 -14.28 5.30 20.62
CA VAL A 187 -15.49 5.93 21.20
C VAL A 187 -15.12 7.06 22.18
N GLN A 188 -14.05 6.91 22.94
CA GLN A 188 -13.63 7.93 23.90
C GLN A 188 -13.20 9.24 23.19
N HIS A 189 -12.50 9.11 22.07
CA HIS A 189 -11.88 10.23 21.36
C HIS A 189 -12.64 10.69 20.10
N PHE A 190 -13.79 10.09 19.80
CA PHE A 190 -14.65 10.56 18.71
C PHE A 190 -15.23 11.94 19.02
N ASP A 191 -15.05 12.87 18.08
CA ASP A 191 -15.63 14.21 18.12
C ASP A 191 -16.85 14.23 17.18
N PRO A 192 -18.10 14.19 17.69
CA PRO A 192 -19.29 14.17 16.85
C PRO A 192 -19.59 15.54 16.20
N SER A 193 -18.86 16.59 16.55
CA SER A 193 -19.10 17.95 16.04
C SER A 193 -17.78 18.72 15.94
N PRO A 194 -16.84 18.26 15.10
CA PRO A 194 -15.54 18.91 15.00
C PRO A 194 -15.70 20.31 14.41
N ASN A 195 -14.92 21.29 14.90
CA ASN A 195 -14.97 22.68 14.44
C ASN A 195 -14.73 22.83 12.93
N ASN A 196 -13.99 21.89 12.34
CA ASN A 196 -13.70 21.87 10.91
C ASN A 196 -14.67 20.97 10.12
N ALA A 197 -15.72 20.41 10.72
CA ALA A 197 -16.72 19.55 10.08
C ALA A 197 -16.22 18.24 9.42
N TRP A 198 -14.93 17.87 9.57
CA TRP A 198 -14.39 16.64 8.98
C TRP A 198 -13.43 15.84 9.86
N GLU A 199 -12.85 16.42 10.91
CA GLU A 199 -11.89 15.73 11.79
C GLU A 199 -12.56 15.05 12.99
N TYR A 200 -13.41 14.07 12.70
CA TYR A 200 -14.13 13.29 13.71
C TYR A 200 -13.21 12.36 14.52
N PHE A 201 -12.12 11.88 13.90
CA PHE A 201 -11.07 11.06 14.53
C PHE A 201 -9.75 11.83 14.50
N LYS A 202 -9.33 12.35 15.65
CA LYS A 202 -8.09 13.12 15.81
C LYS A 202 -6.87 12.21 15.93
N ALA A 203 -5.68 12.77 15.71
CA ALA A 203 -4.43 12.02 15.76
C ALA A 203 -4.23 11.25 17.09
N ASP A 204 -4.67 11.84 18.21
CA ASP A 204 -4.57 11.33 19.58
C ASP A 204 -5.61 10.27 19.96
N THR A 205 -6.53 9.93 19.03
CA THR A 205 -7.44 8.77 19.18
C THR A 205 -6.65 7.47 19.35
N LEU A 206 -5.53 7.33 18.64
CA LEU A 206 -4.64 6.20 18.76
C LEU A 206 -3.47 6.58 19.65
N GLN A 207 -3.22 5.77 20.68
CA GLN A 207 -2.17 6.00 21.66
C GLN A 207 -1.25 4.78 21.75
N ASP A 208 0.05 5.04 21.85
CA ASP A 208 1.02 3.98 22.11
C ASP A 208 0.90 3.48 23.56
N CYS A 209 1.61 2.41 23.88
CA CYS A 209 1.71 1.89 25.23
C CYS A 209 3.19 1.79 25.63
N ALA A 210 3.97 2.85 25.39
CA ALA A 210 5.43 2.83 25.56
C ALA A 210 5.92 2.41 26.96
N SER A 211 5.06 2.55 27.98
CA SER A 211 5.29 2.04 29.35
C SER A 211 5.37 0.52 29.43
N ASN A 212 4.84 -0.21 28.43
CA ASN A 212 4.84 -1.66 28.37
C ASN A 212 6.01 -2.18 27.50
N PRO A 213 7.03 -2.81 28.09
CA PRO A 213 8.19 -3.32 27.34
C PRO A 213 7.77 -4.27 26.20
N GLY A 214 8.38 -4.08 25.02
CA GLY A 214 8.16 -4.94 23.86
C GLY A 214 6.84 -4.71 23.10
N HIS A 215 6.14 -3.60 23.35
CA HIS A 215 4.90 -3.22 22.64
C HIS A 215 5.09 -1.93 21.84
N VAL A 216 3.98 -1.39 21.31
CA VAL A 216 3.96 -0.14 20.56
C VAL A 216 4.52 1.01 21.40
N LYS A 217 5.53 1.69 20.86
CA LYS A 217 6.22 2.85 21.43
C LYS A 217 5.96 4.16 20.69
N ALA A 218 5.33 4.08 19.52
CA ALA A 218 4.95 5.23 18.73
C ALA A 218 3.78 4.88 17.82
N VAL A 219 2.88 5.83 17.63
CA VAL A 219 1.86 5.79 16.57
C VAL A 219 2.36 6.62 15.40
N PHE A 220 2.13 6.13 14.18
CA PHE A 220 2.47 6.88 12.97
C PHE A 220 1.78 8.25 12.98
N GLY A 221 2.56 9.32 12.84
CA GLY A 221 2.04 10.69 12.85
C GLY A 221 1.06 10.92 11.69
N SER A 222 -0.03 11.63 11.96
CA SER A 222 -1.05 11.92 10.94
C SER A 222 -1.71 10.66 10.33
N TRP A 223 -1.81 9.57 11.11
CA TRP A 223 -2.41 8.32 10.66
C TRP A 223 -3.82 8.49 10.07
N GLN A 224 -4.62 9.41 10.62
CA GLN A 224 -5.99 9.68 10.19
C GLN A 224 -6.09 10.25 8.76
N TRP A 225 -4.97 10.77 8.24
CA TRP A 225 -4.83 11.30 6.89
C TRP A 225 -4.22 10.29 5.91
N ASN A 226 -3.69 9.17 6.41
CA ASN A 226 -3.09 8.12 5.59
C ASN A 226 -4.04 6.92 5.49
N HIS A 227 -4.76 6.77 4.37
CA HIS A 227 -5.74 5.68 4.21
C HIS A 227 -5.13 4.28 4.24
N PHE A 228 -3.82 4.14 4.10
CA PHE A 228 -3.15 2.85 4.35
C PHE A 228 -3.24 2.44 5.84
N ILE A 229 -3.37 3.41 6.73
CA ILE A 229 -3.47 3.20 8.18
C ILE A 229 -4.90 3.41 8.65
N SER A 230 -5.53 4.53 8.27
CA SER A 230 -6.86 4.88 8.78
C SER A 230 -7.97 3.97 8.26
N ALA A 231 -7.93 3.49 7.02
CA ALA A 231 -9.00 2.64 6.52
C ALA A 231 -9.09 1.29 7.25
N PRO A 232 -7.98 0.56 7.54
CA PRO A 232 -8.03 -0.58 8.45
C PRO A 232 -8.58 -0.28 9.84
N VAL A 233 -8.21 0.87 10.43
CA VAL A 233 -8.69 1.30 11.76
C VAL A 233 -10.20 1.54 11.73
N TYR A 234 -10.67 2.34 10.76
CA TYR A 234 -12.09 2.63 10.59
C TYR A 234 -12.91 1.39 10.31
N SER A 235 -12.36 0.43 9.57
CA SER A 235 -13.06 -0.83 9.26
C SER A 235 -13.52 -1.59 10.51
N THR A 236 -12.85 -1.40 11.65
CA THR A 236 -13.24 -2.03 12.93
C THR A 236 -14.65 -1.66 13.38
N LEU A 237 -15.19 -0.53 12.91
CA LEU A 237 -16.56 -0.11 13.16
C LEU A 237 -17.61 -0.97 12.43
N ALA A 238 -17.19 -1.87 11.54
CA ALA A 238 -18.10 -2.87 10.95
C ALA A 238 -18.41 -4.03 11.91
N SER A 239 -17.62 -4.21 12.98
CA SER A 239 -17.93 -5.16 14.06
C SER A 239 -18.87 -4.53 15.08
N THR A 240 -19.66 -5.33 15.79
CA THR A 240 -20.58 -4.82 16.82
C THR A 240 -19.80 -4.31 18.03
N LEU A 241 -19.94 -3.01 18.34
CA LEU A 241 -19.40 -2.44 19.58
C LEU A 241 -20.40 -2.64 20.73
N SER A 242 -19.89 -2.71 21.96
CA SER A 242 -20.76 -2.79 23.15
C SER A 242 -21.56 -1.50 23.31
N GLU A 243 -22.88 -1.59 23.43
CA GLU A 243 -23.76 -0.44 23.66
C GLU A 243 -23.36 0.38 24.90
N SER A 244 -22.76 -0.29 25.90
CA SER A 244 -22.26 0.37 27.11
C SER A 244 -21.14 1.38 26.87
N LEU A 245 -20.38 1.26 25.77
CA LEU A 245 -19.35 2.25 25.41
C LEU A 245 -19.96 3.61 25.05
N PHE A 246 -21.21 3.59 24.56
CA PHE A 246 -21.95 4.77 24.15
C PHE A 246 -22.84 5.32 25.27
N ALA A 247 -22.81 4.71 26.46
CA ALA A 247 -23.52 5.24 27.62
C ALA A 247 -23.05 6.68 27.87
N LEU A 248 -24.00 7.62 27.92
CA LEU A 248 -23.75 9.06 28.09
C LEU A 248 -23.07 9.76 26.90
N LYS A 249 -22.94 9.10 25.74
CA LYS A 249 -22.49 9.74 24.50
C LYS A 249 -23.69 10.36 23.77
N SER A 250 -23.46 11.47 23.09
CA SER A 250 -24.46 12.14 22.23
C SER A 250 -24.52 11.55 20.82
N PHE A 251 -23.79 10.46 20.58
CA PHE A 251 -23.62 9.80 19.31
C PHE A 251 -23.63 8.29 19.52
N ASP A 252 -23.89 7.55 18.46
CA ASP A 252 -23.86 6.08 18.45
C ASP A 252 -22.79 5.53 17.49
N GLN A 253 -22.79 4.21 17.33
CA GLN A 253 -21.86 3.56 16.41
C GLN A 253 -22.10 3.97 14.94
N GLN A 254 -23.34 4.22 14.54
CA GLN A 254 -23.66 4.60 13.17
C GLN A 254 -23.10 5.98 12.83
N ASP A 255 -23.14 6.93 13.76
CA ASP A 255 -22.48 8.24 13.58
C ASP A 255 -20.98 8.08 13.29
N MET A 256 -20.31 7.17 14.00
CA MET A 256 -18.89 6.87 13.78
C MET A 256 -18.65 6.20 12.42
N VAL A 257 -19.53 5.29 12.01
CA VAL A 257 -19.48 4.64 10.68
C VAL A 257 -19.65 5.67 9.57
N ASP A 258 -20.63 6.57 9.70
CA ASP A 258 -20.90 7.62 8.71
C ASP A 258 -19.71 8.59 8.59
N ALA A 259 -19.12 8.99 9.72
CA ALA A 259 -17.90 9.79 9.73
C ALA A 259 -16.73 9.07 9.04
N ALA A 260 -16.52 7.78 9.32
CA ALA A 260 -15.50 6.96 8.68
C ALA A 260 -15.73 6.84 7.16
N CYS A 261 -16.96 6.54 6.73
CA CYS A 261 -17.34 6.49 5.32
C CYS A 261 -17.11 7.84 4.63
N GLY A 262 -17.45 8.95 5.29
CA GLY A 262 -17.20 10.31 4.79
C GLY A 262 -15.72 10.62 4.57
N ARG A 263 -14.81 9.95 5.30
CA ARG A 263 -13.35 10.05 5.09
C ARG A 263 -12.86 9.15 3.96
N LEU A 264 -13.40 7.93 3.84
CA LEU A 264 -12.94 6.94 2.86
C LEU A 264 -13.51 7.13 1.45
N GLN A 265 -14.58 7.92 1.29
CA GLN A 265 -15.20 8.18 -0.01
C GLN A 265 -14.28 8.96 -0.98
N ASP A 266 -13.35 9.75 -0.47
CA ASP A 266 -12.33 10.36 -1.31
C ASP A 266 -11.34 9.28 -1.74
N THR A 267 -11.31 8.95 -3.02
CA THR A 267 -10.38 7.99 -3.63
C THR A 267 -9.53 8.63 -4.73
N ALA A 268 -9.74 9.91 -5.03
CA ALA A 268 -9.03 10.59 -6.10
C ALA A 268 -7.57 10.84 -5.71
N ASN A 269 -6.66 10.77 -6.70
CA ASN A 269 -5.24 11.12 -6.54
C ASN A 269 -4.49 10.34 -5.43
N LYS A 270 -4.99 9.16 -5.03
CA LYS A 270 -4.32 8.31 -4.04
C LYS A 270 -3.37 7.32 -4.70
N SER A 271 -2.23 7.10 -4.06
CA SER A 271 -1.29 6.05 -4.46
C SER A 271 -1.84 4.66 -4.13
N TYR A 272 -1.20 3.63 -4.69
CA TYR A 272 -1.66 2.24 -4.63
C TYR A 272 -2.15 1.78 -3.25
N TYR A 273 -1.36 1.96 -2.18
CA TYR A 273 -1.71 1.45 -0.84
C TYR A 273 -2.90 2.19 -0.21
N PRO A 274 -2.88 3.55 -0.07
CA PRO A 274 -4.04 4.30 0.41
C PRO A 274 -5.32 4.04 -0.39
N LEU A 275 -5.22 3.96 -1.73
CA LEU A 275 -6.38 3.68 -2.58
C LEU A 275 -6.96 2.29 -2.33
N SER A 276 -6.10 1.25 -2.32
CA SER A 276 -6.53 -0.13 -2.11
C SER A 276 -7.23 -0.29 -0.76
N TRP A 277 -6.69 0.33 0.28
CA TRP A 277 -7.26 0.25 1.62
C TRP A 277 -8.52 1.10 1.79
N ALA A 278 -8.62 2.25 1.13
CA ALA A 278 -9.87 3.01 1.09
C ALA A 278 -11.00 2.18 0.47
N VAL A 279 -10.75 1.49 -0.66
CA VAL A 279 -11.75 0.61 -1.30
C VAL A 279 -12.14 -0.55 -0.38
N LEU A 280 -11.16 -1.24 0.22
CA LEU A 280 -11.43 -2.34 1.16
C LEU A 280 -12.22 -1.86 2.39
N GLY A 281 -11.87 -0.70 2.93
CA GLY A 281 -12.58 -0.09 4.05
C GLY A 281 -14.02 0.26 3.70
N THR A 282 -14.25 0.89 2.54
CA THR A 282 -15.60 1.21 2.05
C THR A 282 -16.46 -0.04 1.86
N MET A 283 -15.93 -1.11 1.25
CA MET A 283 -16.66 -2.38 1.12
C MET A 283 -16.96 -3.03 2.48
N THR A 284 -16.05 -2.86 3.45
CA THR A 284 -16.23 -3.41 4.80
C THR A 284 -17.32 -2.66 5.55
N LEU A 285 -17.26 -1.32 5.56
CA LEU A 285 -18.21 -0.45 6.27
C LEU A 285 -19.60 -0.42 5.65
N ASN A 286 -19.71 -0.57 4.32
CA ASN A 286 -21.01 -0.66 3.64
C ASN A 286 -21.69 -2.04 3.80
N GLY A 287 -21.11 -2.94 4.61
CA GLY A 287 -21.70 -4.21 4.97
C GLY A 287 -21.52 -5.34 3.95
N ASP A 288 -20.74 -5.14 2.88
CA ASP A 288 -20.51 -6.22 1.90
C ASP A 288 -19.79 -7.41 2.54
N LEU A 289 -18.89 -7.15 3.49
CA LEU A 289 -18.21 -8.22 4.21
C LEU A 289 -19.17 -9.01 5.12
N ALA A 290 -20.13 -8.35 5.75
CA ALA A 290 -21.19 -8.99 6.52
C ALA A 290 -22.09 -9.87 5.64
N ARG A 291 -22.42 -9.40 4.43
CA ARG A 291 -23.19 -10.16 3.43
C ARG A 291 -22.44 -11.41 2.99
N VAL A 292 -21.10 -11.37 2.88
CA VAL A 292 -20.29 -12.56 2.60
C VAL A 292 -20.48 -13.62 3.69
N GLY A 293 -20.43 -13.23 4.97
CA GLY A 293 -20.70 -14.17 6.07
C GLY A 293 -22.08 -14.83 5.96
N ALA A 294 -23.11 -14.04 5.67
CA ALA A 294 -24.46 -14.58 5.46
C ALA A 294 -24.52 -15.58 4.30
N LEU A 295 -23.85 -15.30 3.17
CA LEU A 295 -23.79 -16.21 2.01
C LEU A 295 -23.04 -17.51 2.32
N LEU A 296 -22.04 -17.46 3.19
CA LEU A 296 -21.27 -18.64 3.61
C LEU A 296 -22.00 -19.49 4.67
N GLY A 297 -23.15 -19.03 5.17
CA GLY A 297 -23.90 -19.72 6.23
C GLY A 297 -23.18 -19.72 7.58
N THR A 298 -22.24 -18.78 7.78
CA THR A 298 -21.46 -18.64 9.02
C THR A 298 -22.18 -17.80 10.07
N ARG A 299 -23.37 -17.30 9.74
CA ARG A 299 -24.29 -16.59 10.63
C ARG A 299 -25.52 -17.46 10.86
N ALA A 300 -26.02 -17.51 12.10
CA ALA A 300 -27.35 -18.06 12.33
C ALA A 300 -28.39 -17.28 11.49
N PRO A 301 -29.48 -17.92 11.02
CA PRO A 301 -30.56 -17.20 10.35
C PRO A 301 -31.15 -16.17 11.32
N THR A 302 -30.86 -14.89 11.12
CA THR A 302 -31.49 -13.82 11.89
C THR A 302 -32.93 -13.65 11.39
N THR A 303 -33.90 -13.87 12.26
CA THR A 303 -35.35 -13.69 12.01
C THR A 303 -35.79 -12.23 11.92
N GLN A 304 -34.88 -11.26 11.77
CA GLN A 304 -35.24 -9.85 11.60
C GLN A 304 -34.48 -9.25 10.41
N ALA A 305 -35.23 -8.96 9.35
CA ALA A 305 -34.78 -8.13 8.24
C ALA A 305 -34.84 -6.64 8.65
N PRO A 306 -33.79 -5.83 8.41
CA PRO A 306 -33.93 -4.38 8.48
C PRO A 306 -34.72 -3.91 7.25
N ALA A 307 -35.99 -3.56 7.46
CA ALA A 307 -36.81 -2.83 6.49
C ALA A 307 -36.40 -1.35 6.51
N GLY A 308 -35.33 -1.00 5.79
CA GLY A 308 -34.94 0.37 5.50
C GLY A 308 -34.84 0.57 4.00
N THR A 309 -35.93 0.95 3.35
CA THR A 309 -35.95 1.36 1.94
C THR A 309 -35.08 2.61 1.73
N PRO A 310 -34.11 2.60 0.79
CA PRO A 310 -33.42 3.82 0.43
C PRO A 310 -34.35 4.72 -0.40
N THR A 311 -34.66 5.90 0.13
CA THR A 311 -35.35 6.97 -0.59
C THR A 311 -34.46 7.49 -1.72
N ALA A 312 -34.66 6.99 -2.93
CA ALA A 312 -34.02 7.52 -4.13
C ALA A 312 -34.61 8.90 -4.47
N ARG A 313 -33.79 9.95 -4.39
CA ARG A 313 -34.07 11.21 -5.08
C ARG A 313 -33.78 11.03 -6.59
N PRO A 314 -34.68 11.43 -7.51
CA PRO A 314 -34.47 11.23 -8.94
C PRO A 314 -33.56 12.33 -9.51
N ILE A 315 -32.42 11.94 -10.09
CA ILE A 315 -31.66 12.79 -11.02
C ILE A 315 -32.20 12.51 -12.42
N LYS A 316 -32.78 13.54 -13.05
CA LYS A 316 -33.25 13.52 -14.44
C LYS A 316 -32.06 13.40 -15.40
N VAL A 317 -32.06 12.35 -16.22
CA VAL A 317 -31.20 12.25 -17.41
C VAL A 317 -32.06 12.57 -18.64
N PRO A 318 -31.62 13.43 -19.58
CA PRO A 318 -32.36 13.69 -20.81
C PRO A 318 -32.21 12.54 -21.81
N THR A 319 -33.35 12.07 -22.29
CA THR A 319 -33.58 11.09 -23.36
C THR A 319 -33.45 11.77 -24.73
N GLU A 320 -32.72 11.16 -25.67
CA GLU A 320 -33.03 11.30 -27.10
C GLU A 320 -33.35 9.93 -27.71
N ALA A 321 -34.41 9.93 -28.52
CA ALA A 321 -35.13 8.79 -29.05
C ALA A 321 -34.58 8.35 -30.43
N PRO A 322 -34.98 7.16 -30.94
CA PRO A 322 -34.33 6.49 -32.06
C PRO A 322 -34.99 6.81 -33.41
N ALA A 323 -34.24 6.65 -34.51
CA ALA A 323 -34.78 6.66 -35.87
C ALA A 323 -34.53 5.33 -36.59
N SER A 324 -35.53 4.91 -37.35
CA SER A 324 -35.85 3.56 -37.78
C SER A 324 -35.68 3.31 -39.29
N SER A 325 -35.04 2.19 -39.66
CA SER A 325 -35.35 1.24 -40.79
C SER A 325 -35.30 1.73 -42.27
N PRO A 326 -35.39 0.89 -43.36
CA PRO A 326 -35.47 -0.60 -43.49
C PRO A 326 -34.61 -1.31 -44.60
N VAL A 327 -34.28 -2.60 -44.35
CA VAL A 327 -34.33 -3.87 -45.15
C VAL A 327 -34.12 -3.94 -46.70
N LYS A 328 -33.19 -4.81 -47.20
CA LYS A 328 -33.40 -6.08 -47.97
C LYS A 328 -32.14 -6.66 -48.68
N THR A 329 -32.06 -8.00 -48.65
CA THR A 329 -31.07 -9.03 -49.09
C THR A 329 -31.10 -9.35 -50.61
N PRO A 330 -30.44 -10.42 -51.16
CA PRO A 330 -29.05 -10.94 -51.10
C PRO A 330 -28.45 -11.20 -52.53
N THR A 331 -27.22 -11.76 -52.66
CA THR A 331 -26.83 -13.00 -53.43
C THR A 331 -25.40 -12.97 -54.04
N LYS A 332 -24.73 -14.14 -53.92
CA LYS A 332 -23.61 -14.75 -54.69
C LYS A 332 -22.15 -14.64 -54.17
N ALA A 333 -21.60 -15.82 -53.90
CA ALA A 333 -20.17 -16.18 -53.71
C ALA A 333 -19.52 -16.56 -55.07
N PRO A 334 -18.28 -17.10 -55.17
CA PRO A 334 -17.13 -17.18 -54.25
C PRO A 334 -15.76 -16.73 -54.91
N VAL A 335 -14.66 -16.97 -54.18
CA VAL A 335 -13.25 -17.23 -54.61
C VAL A 335 -12.21 -16.18 -54.19
N GLY A 336 -11.20 -16.63 -53.42
CA GLY A 336 -9.85 -16.06 -53.48
C GLY A 336 -9.03 -16.00 -52.18
N GLY A 337 -8.43 -17.14 -51.77
CA GLY A 337 -7.07 -17.19 -51.19
C GLY A 337 -6.83 -16.79 -49.71
N PRO A 338 -5.90 -17.46 -49.00
CA PRO A 338 -5.50 -17.10 -47.64
C PRO A 338 -4.44 -15.98 -47.63
N VAL A 339 -4.76 -14.84 -47.03
CA VAL A 339 -3.78 -13.76 -46.78
C VAL A 339 -3.17 -13.93 -45.39
N LYS A 340 -1.87 -14.23 -45.36
CA LYS A 340 -1.02 -14.16 -44.16
C LYS A 340 -0.80 -12.70 -43.78
N VAL A 341 -1.14 -12.34 -42.54
CA VAL A 341 -0.72 -11.07 -41.93
C VAL A 341 0.63 -11.28 -41.22
N PRO A 342 1.64 -10.43 -41.43
CA PRO A 342 2.93 -10.55 -40.75
C PRO A 342 2.84 -10.03 -39.30
N THR A 343 3.08 -10.91 -38.34
CA THR A 343 3.37 -10.53 -36.95
C THR A 343 4.82 -10.04 -36.87
N LYS A 344 5.02 -8.75 -36.58
CA LYS A 344 6.35 -8.24 -36.20
C LYS A 344 6.64 -8.68 -34.76
N ALA A 345 7.66 -9.51 -34.59
CA ALA A 345 8.31 -9.78 -33.31
C ALA A 345 9.12 -8.55 -32.85
N PRO A 346 9.20 -8.27 -31.53
CA PRO A 346 10.20 -7.37 -30.97
C PRO A 346 11.55 -8.09 -30.83
N VAL A 347 12.61 -7.42 -31.27
CA VAL A 347 14.01 -7.85 -31.23
C VAL A 347 14.59 -7.63 -29.82
N GLY A 348 15.21 -8.66 -29.24
CA GLY A 348 16.06 -8.57 -28.04
C GLY A 348 16.94 -9.82 -27.93
N GLY A 349 18.26 -9.67 -27.86
CA GLY A 349 19.26 -10.75 -27.97
C GLY A 349 19.15 -11.87 -26.90
N PRO A 350 19.90 -12.97 -27.06
CA PRO A 350 19.75 -14.17 -26.24
C PRO A 350 20.21 -13.88 -24.81
N GLY A 351 19.27 -13.89 -23.88
CA GLY A 351 19.60 -13.88 -22.46
C GLY A 351 20.26 -15.21 -22.03
N CYS A 352 20.78 -15.24 -20.82
CA CYS A 352 21.36 -16.44 -20.24
C CYS A 352 21.11 -16.48 -18.73
N CYS A 353 21.25 -17.66 -18.15
CA CYS A 353 21.19 -17.83 -16.72
C CYS A 353 22.52 -17.44 -16.05
N SER A 354 22.50 -16.79 -14.89
CA SER A 354 23.70 -16.35 -14.17
C SER A 354 23.51 -16.41 -12.67
N GLN A 355 24.50 -16.92 -11.93
CA GLN A 355 24.48 -16.89 -10.45
C GLN A 355 24.90 -15.54 -9.87
N ASN A 356 25.70 -14.77 -10.61
CA ASN A 356 26.40 -13.61 -10.08
C ASN A 356 26.11 -12.29 -10.83
N PHE A 357 25.10 -12.32 -11.72
CA PHE A 357 24.70 -11.22 -12.58
C PHE A 357 25.79 -10.75 -13.58
N LYS A 358 26.89 -11.48 -13.72
CA LYS A 358 28.02 -11.13 -14.59
C LYS A 358 28.31 -12.21 -15.62
N GLU A 359 28.42 -13.47 -15.22
CA GLU A 359 28.80 -14.57 -16.12
C GLU A 359 27.63 -15.50 -16.37
N CYS A 360 27.51 -16.02 -17.59
CA CYS A 360 26.49 -17.01 -17.92
C CYS A 360 26.91 -18.40 -17.42
N VAL A 361 25.97 -19.15 -16.87
CA VAL A 361 26.13 -20.59 -16.57
C VAL A 361 25.50 -21.42 -17.68
N SER A 362 26.11 -22.56 -18.02
CA SER A 362 25.66 -23.43 -19.11
C SER A 362 24.78 -24.61 -18.65
N TRP A 363 24.75 -24.90 -17.34
CA TRP A 363 24.11 -26.09 -16.77
C TRP A 363 22.66 -25.85 -16.31
N CYS A 364 22.16 -24.63 -16.44
CA CYS A 364 20.88 -24.16 -15.88
C CYS A 364 19.92 -23.70 -16.98
N GLY A 365 19.88 -24.48 -18.07
CA GLY A 365 19.09 -24.19 -19.26
C GLY A 365 19.65 -23.12 -20.18
N THR A 366 19.07 -23.01 -21.37
CA THR A 366 19.41 -21.99 -22.38
C THR A 366 18.28 -21.00 -22.63
N SER A 367 17.12 -21.21 -22.00
CA SER A 367 15.96 -20.33 -22.06
C SER A 367 15.64 -19.70 -20.70
N ARG A 368 14.88 -18.60 -20.72
CA ARG A 368 14.50 -17.86 -19.50
C ARG A 368 13.70 -18.73 -18.54
N ASP A 369 12.78 -19.51 -19.07
CA ASP A 369 11.87 -20.31 -18.26
C ASP A 369 12.60 -21.50 -17.63
N GLU A 370 13.56 -22.11 -18.35
CA GLU A 370 14.45 -23.12 -17.78
C GLU A 370 15.33 -22.55 -16.66
N CYS A 371 15.91 -21.36 -16.86
CA CYS A 371 16.72 -20.70 -15.85
C CYS A 371 15.92 -20.39 -14.58
N LEU A 372 14.70 -19.87 -14.72
CA LEU A 372 13.82 -19.55 -13.59
C LEU A 372 13.26 -20.81 -12.90
N SER A 373 13.26 -21.96 -13.58
CA SER A 373 12.77 -23.25 -13.07
C SER A 373 13.90 -24.19 -12.61
N CYS A 374 15.16 -23.76 -12.72
CA CYS A 374 16.34 -24.57 -12.45
C CYS A 374 16.58 -24.91 -10.97
N GLY A 375 15.80 -24.32 -10.05
CA GLY A 375 15.82 -24.65 -8.62
C GLY A 375 17.10 -24.25 -7.89
N GLN A 376 17.89 -23.32 -8.46
CA GLN A 376 19.14 -22.79 -7.89
C GLN A 376 19.09 -21.27 -7.74
N ASP A 377 20.02 -20.67 -6.99
CA ASP A 377 20.16 -19.20 -6.83
C ASP A 377 20.77 -18.56 -8.09
N VAL A 378 19.99 -18.58 -9.17
CA VAL A 378 20.33 -18.10 -10.51
C VAL A 378 19.32 -17.09 -11.01
N PHE A 379 19.76 -16.21 -11.91
CA PHE A 379 18.96 -15.11 -12.45
C PHE A 379 19.13 -15.04 -13.96
N TRP A 380 18.03 -14.78 -14.65
CA TRP A 380 18.08 -14.50 -16.07
C TRP A 380 18.62 -13.09 -16.32
N ILE A 381 19.76 -13.00 -17.01
CA ILE A 381 20.41 -11.75 -17.40
C ILE A 381 20.52 -11.65 -18.93
N LYS A 382 20.75 -10.43 -19.43
CA LYS A 382 20.86 -10.15 -20.88
C LYS A 382 22.25 -10.50 -21.42
N GLY A 383 22.72 -11.73 -21.18
CA GLY A 383 24.05 -12.22 -21.56
C GLY A 383 25.17 -11.84 -20.55
N PRO A 384 26.43 -12.26 -20.80
CA PRO A 384 27.55 -11.94 -19.91
C PRO A 384 27.81 -10.43 -19.86
N GLN A 385 28.12 -9.91 -18.68
CA GLN A 385 28.37 -8.48 -18.42
C GLN A 385 29.86 -8.24 -18.17
N THR A 386 30.38 -7.10 -18.63
CA THR A 386 31.76 -6.64 -18.39
C THR A 386 31.74 -5.26 -17.74
N GLY A 387 32.84 -4.84 -17.11
CA GLY A 387 32.95 -3.50 -16.50
C GLY A 387 32.17 -3.29 -15.20
N CYS A 388 31.69 -4.35 -14.56
CA CYS A 388 31.00 -4.32 -13.28
C CYS A 388 31.50 -5.41 -12.34
N VAL A 389 31.19 -5.28 -11.05
CA VAL A 389 31.53 -6.17 -9.95
C VAL A 389 30.41 -7.20 -9.79
N ALA A 390 30.74 -8.48 -9.92
CA ALA A 390 29.76 -9.56 -9.80
C ALA A 390 29.16 -9.62 -8.38
N ARG A 391 28.04 -10.33 -8.21
CA ARG A 391 27.53 -10.69 -6.88
C ARG A 391 28.65 -11.33 -6.06
N PHE A 392 28.75 -10.94 -4.80
CA PHE A 392 29.83 -11.29 -3.87
C PHE A 392 31.19 -10.62 -4.12
N GLY A 393 31.32 -9.77 -5.13
CA GLY A 393 32.54 -8.97 -5.32
C GLY A 393 32.61 -7.76 -4.39
N ASP A 394 33.83 -7.37 -4.02
CA ASP A 394 34.12 -6.18 -3.20
C ASP A 394 33.80 -4.90 -4.00
N CYS A 395 32.97 -4.05 -3.42
CA CYS A 395 32.54 -2.78 -3.98
C CYS A 395 32.75 -1.62 -3.00
N THR A 396 33.62 -1.80 -1.99
CA THR A 396 33.90 -0.83 -0.92
C THR A 396 34.22 0.57 -1.47
N ASN A 397 35.04 0.61 -2.51
CA ASN A 397 35.49 1.84 -3.18
C ASN A 397 34.66 2.20 -4.43
N ASP A 398 33.65 1.38 -4.77
CA ASP A 398 32.77 1.58 -5.91
C ASP A 398 31.35 1.12 -5.58
N VAL A 399 30.64 1.95 -4.82
CA VAL A 399 29.31 1.65 -4.27
C VAL A 399 28.22 1.43 -5.34
N ASN A 400 28.51 1.73 -6.61
CA ASN A 400 27.62 1.49 -7.73
C ASN A 400 28.20 0.50 -8.75
N GLY A 401 29.36 -0.10 -8.46
CA GLY A 401 30.08 -0.95 -9.39
C GLY A 401 29.39 -2.28 -9.67
N CYS A 402 28.36 -2.66 -8.92
CA CYS A 402 27.74 -3.98 -8.99
C CYS A 402 27.01 -4.26 -10.32
N CYS A 403 27.08 -5.51 -10.79
CA CYS A 403 26.49 -5.91 -12.06
C CYS A 403 24.95 -5.97 -12.01
N GLY A 404 24.31 -5.32 -12.98
CA GLY A 404 22.86 -5.32 -13.15
C GLY A 404 22.12 -4.50 -12.10
N THR A 405 20.83 -4.26 -12.33
CA THR A 405 19.99 -3.40 -11.48
C THR A 405 19.47 -4.07 -10.21
N ARG A 406 19.81 -5.35 -10.04
CA ARG A 406 19.37 -6.18 -8.91
C ARG A 406 20.46 -6.38 -7.88
N LEU A 407 21.67 -5.88 -8.10
CA LEU A 407 22.74 -5.88 -7.11
C LEU A 407 22.94 -4.46 -6.55
N GLU A 408 23.05 -4.36 -5.25
CA GLU A 408 23.46 -3.17 -4.51
C GLU A 408 24.76 -3.45 -3.77
N CYS A 409 25.62 -2.44 -3.66
CA CYS A 409 26.83 -2.54 -2.86
C CYS A 409 26.49 -2.36 -1.38
N VAL A 410 26.50 -3.46 -0.61
CA VAL A 410 26.02 -3.49 0.77
C VAL A 410 27.16 -3.84 1.72
N GLY A 411 27.35 -3.03 2.75
CA GLY A 411 28.33 -3.20 3.82
C GLY A 411 28.57 -1.88 4.56
N ASP A 412 29.66 -1.79 5.30
CA ASP A 412 30.02 -0.58 6.06
C ASP A 412 31.09 0.25 5.33
N GLN A 413 31.79 1.14 6.03
CA GLN A 413 32.84 1.97 5.44
C GLN A 413 34.17 1.25 5.22
N TYR A 414 34.37 0.08 5.85
CA TYR A 414 35.61 -0.71 5.77
C TYR A 414 35.51 -1.85 4.77
N TYR A 415 34.31 -2.43 4.58
CA TYR A 415 34.07 -3.44 3.58
C TYR A 415 32.62 -3.44 3.08
N ARG A 416 32.45 -3.46 1.75
CA ARG A 416 31.16 -3.60 1.07
C ARG A 416 31.22 -4.63 -0.04
N GLN A 417 30.10 -5.29 -0.26
CA GLN A 417 30.01 -6.36 -1.24
C GLN A 417 28.70 -6.28 -2.04
N CYS A 418 28.77 -6.62 -3.32
CA CYS A 418 27.60 -6.65 -4.19
C CYS A 418 26.63 -7.76 -3.79
N LYS A 419 25.44 -7.38 -3.33
CA LYS A 419 24.37 -8.28 -2.86
C LYS A 419 23.05 -7.94 -3.52
N VAL A 420 22.13 -8.91 -3.60
CA VAL A 420 20.83 -8.67 -4.23
C VAL A 420 20.03 -7.65 -3.42
N SER A 421 19.53 -6.60 -4.09
CA SER A 421 18.86 -5.47 -3.44
C SER A 421 17.54 -5.90 -2.77
N LYS A 422 17.40 -5.60 -1.47
CA LYS A 422 16.16 -5.80 -0.69
C LYS A 422 15.39 -4.48 -0.63
N GLN A 423 14.62 -4.14 -1.66
CA GLN A 423 13.88 -2.88 -1.70
C GLN A 423 12.63 -2.87 -0.78
N THR A 424 12.59 -1.94 0.18
CA THR A 424 11.44 -1.02 0.46
C THR A 424 11.82 0.05 1.49
N LYS A 425 11.36 1.31 1.27
CA LYS A 425 11.96 2.58 1.73
C LYS A 425 11.43 3.12 3.09
N ASN A 426 12.40 3.59 3.88
CA ASN A 426 12.42 4.40 5.14
C ASN A 426 12.17 5.94 4.86
N PRO A 427 12.34 6.94 5.78
CA PRO A 427 11.84 7.20 7.15
C PRO A 427 11.48 8.72 7.49
N THR A 428 10.65 8.98 8.53
CA THR A 428 10.61 10.04 9.64
C THR A 428 11.06 11.53 9.44
N MET A 429 10.82 12.59 10.27
CA MET A 429 10.56 12.81 11.73
C MET A 429 10.17 14.30 12.08
N LYS A 430 9.73 14.54 13.34
CA LYS A 430 9.26 15.78 14.05
C LYS A 430 10.38 16.53 14.84
N PRO A 431 10.24 17.81 15.27
CA PRO A 431 10.28 18.19 16.73
C PRO A 431 9.41 19.45 17.11
N THR A 432 8.61 19.53 18.20
CA THR A 432 8.83 19.85 19.65
C THR A 432 9.10 21.34 20.01
N VAL A 433 8.23 22.02 20.80
CA VAL A 433 8.55 22.88 22.02
C VAL A 433 7.28 23.16 22.88
N ASN A 434 7.47 23.33 24.20
CA ASN A 434 6.53 23.63 25.31
C ASN A 434 6.53 25.17 25.66
N PRO A 435 5.84 25.70 26.71
CA PRO A 435 4.90 26.85 26.61
C PRO A 435 5.32 28.14 27.37
N SER A 436 4.70 29.28 27.08
CA SER A 436 4.63 30.42 28.04
C SER A 436 3.49 31.40 27.72
N GLU A 437 2.59 31.53 28.71
CA GLU A 437 1.80 32.67 29.22
C GLU A 437 0.86 33.54 28.33
N ASN A 438 -0.37 33.66 28.85
CA ASN A 438 -1.59 34.42 28.48
C ASN A 438 -1.45 35.94 28.82
N PRO A 439 -2.39 36.89 28.56
CA PRO A 439 -3.77 36.72 28.08
C PRO A 439 -4.37 37.73 27.05
N SER A 440 -5.41 37.24 26.35
CA SER A 440 -6.68 37.93 25.98
C SER A 440 -6.72 39.08 24.96
N ALA A 441 -7.27 38.81 23.76
CA ALA A 441 -8.26 39.64 23.06
C ALA A 441 -9.06 38.81 22.02
N ALA A 442 -10.31 39.23 21.77
CA ALA A 442 -11.40 38.55 21.05
C ALA A 442 -11.20 38.47 19.50
N PRO A 443 -12.10 37.79 18.74
CA PRO A 443 -11.76 37.00 17.55
C PRO A 443 -11.53 37.86 16.29
N SER A 444 -10.47 37.54 15.55
CA SER A 444 -10.28 38.04 14.18
C SER A 444 -10.25 36.86 13.20
N GLU A 445 -11.22 36.88 12.30
CA GLU A 445 -11.21 36.45 10.90
C GLU A 445 -10.51 35.12 10.55
N GLY A 446 -11.31 34.20 9.97
CA GLY A 446 -10.85 32.92 9.48
C GLY A 446 -9.65 33.05 8.56
N SER A 447 -8.61 32.25 8.85
CA SER A 447 -7.43 32.14 7.99
C SER A 447 -7.88 31.58 6.64
N THR A 448 -7.95 32.46 5.65
CA THR A 448 -8.18 32.08 4.25
C THR A 448 -6.92 31.43 3.71
N VAL A 449 -7.01 30.15 3.34
CA VAL A 449 -6.01 29.51 2.51
C VAL A 449 -6.13 30.13 1.12
N GLY A 450 -5.11 30.90 0.72
CA GLY A 450 -5.04 31.51 -0.60
C GLY A 450 -4.35 30.58 -1.60
N GLU A 451 -4.74 30.72 -2.87
CA GLU A 451 -4.14 29.97 -3.98
C GLU A 451 -3.51 30.94 -4.99
N ILE A 452 -2.30 30.62 -5.47
CA ILE A 452 -1.72 31.25 -6.67
C ILE A 452 -1.50 30.19 -7.74
N LEU A 453 -2.16 30.36 -8.88
CA LEU A 453 -1.90 29.58 -10.08
C LEU A 453 -0.90 30.32 -10.98
N TYR A 454 0.17 29.64 -11.36
CA TYR A 454 1.21 30.17 -12.23
C TYR A 454 1.57 29.18 -13.32
N THR A 455 1.66 29.62 -14.58
CA THR A 455 2.14 28.78 -15.67
C THR A 455 3.52 29.25 -16.12
N GLY A 456 4.48 28.34 -16.05
CA GLY A 456 5.87 28.57 -16.42
C GLY A 456 6.27 27.68 -17.59
N GLN A 457 7.19 28.16 -18.41
CA GLN A 457 7.76 27.37 -19.50
C GLN A 457 9.26 27.16 -19.29
N MET A 458 9.68 25.90 -19.34
CA MET A 458 11.06 25.47 -19.27
C MET A 458 11.51 24.96 -20.64
N THR A 459 12.78 25.17 -20.97
CA THR A 459 13.37 24.67 -22.21
C THR A 459 14.58 23.82 -21.87
N LEU A 460 14.53 22.55 -22.25
CA LEU A 460 15.66 21.64 -22.30
C LEU A 460 16.31 21.79 -23.66
N LYS A 461 17.59 22.19 -23.68
CA LYS A 461 18.34 22.38 -24.92
C LYS A 461 19.06 21.11 -25.32
N ASP A 462 19.28 20.94 -26.62
CA ASP A 462 19.97 19.80 -27.23
C ASP A 462 19.29 18.43 -26.97
N TYR A 463 17.98 18.45 -26.71
CA TYR A 463 17.12 17.28 -26.52
C TYR A 463 16.89 16.54 -27.84
N ASP A 464 17.61 15.43 -27.98
CA ASP A 464 17.55 14.54 -29.14
C ASP A 464 16.47 13.43 -29.01
N GLY A 465 15.66 13.44 -27.94
CA GLY A 465 14.53 12.51 -27.71
C GLY A 465 13.21 12.96 -28.35
N LEU A 466 12.22 12.06 -28.47
CA LEU A 466 10.91 12.35 -29.09
C LEU A 466 9.88 13.03 -28.17
N LYS A 467 9.83 12.66 -26.88
CA LYS A 467 9.09 13.26 -25.73
C LYS A 467 9.59 12.59 -24.45
N LEU A 468 9.32 13.18 -23.27
CA LEU A 468 9.52 12.47 -22.01
C LEU A 468 8.58 11.27 -21.92
N SER A 469 9.07 10.14 -21.41
CA SER A 469 8.23 9.03 -20.96
C SER A 469 7.49 9.39 -19.68
N LYS A 470 6.42 8.67 -19.35
CA LYS A 470 5.62 8.93 -18.15
C LYS A 470 6.44 8.83 -16.86
N GLU A 471 7.37 7.88 -16.81
CA GLU A 471 8.29 7.72 -15.68
C GLU A 471 9.25 8.91 -15.54
N GLU A 472 9.76 9.44 -16.66
CA GLU A 472 10.61 10.64 -16.65
C GLU A 472 9.84 11.91 -16.28
N GLU A 473 8.58 12.02 -16.70
CA GLU A 473 7.67 13.10 -16.26
C GLU A 473 7.44 13.07 -14.75
N ASP A 474 7.12 11.89 -14.21
CA ASP A 474 6.80 11.73 -12.78
C ASP A 474 8.04 11.97 -11.92
N GLN A 475 9.22 11.50 -12.36
CA GLN A 475 10.50 11.81 -11.71
C GLN A 475 10.83 13.31 -11.76
N TRP A 476 10.51 13.99 -12.85
CA TRP A 476 10.68 15.44 -12.94
C TRP A 476 9.78 16.20 -11.99
N ILE A 477 8.49 15.89 -12.00
CA ILE A 477 7.48 16.52 -11.15
C ILE A 477 7.91 16.35 -9.69
N GLN A 478 8.21 15.12 -9.27
CA GLN A 478 8.65 14.83 -7.90
C GLN A 478 9.91 15.60 -7.51
N GLY A 479 10.93 15.60 -8.38
CA GLY A 479 12.19 16.30 -8.11
C GLY A 479 12.04 17.82 -8.05
N THR A 480 11.17 18.39 -8.87
CA THR A 480 10.89 19.83 -8.94
C THR A 480 10.03 20.28 -7.75
N THR A 481 8.98 19.52 -7.40
CA THR A 481 8.16 19.75 -6.21
C THR A 481 9.00 19.75 -4.95
N GLN A 482 9.90 18.77 -4.79
CA GLN A 482 10.78 18.70 -3.62
C GLN A 482 11.71 19.91 -3.52
N HIS A 483 12.30 20.36 -4.63
CA HIS A 483 13.19 21.52 -4.62
C HIS A 483 12.45 22.83 -4.33
N LEU A 484 11.32 23.08 -5.00
CA LEU A 484 10.53 24.29 -4.79
C LEU A 484 9.96 24.35 -3.37
N SER A 485 9.46 23.22 -2.85
CA SER A 485 9.00 23.13 -1.45
C SER A 485 10.11 23.50 -0.48
N THR A 486 11.35 23.05 -0.74
CA THR A 486 12.51 23.37 0.11
C THR A 486 12.88 24.86 0.04
N GLU A 487 12.96 25.44 -1.16
CA GLU A 487 13.31 26.86 -1.33
C GLU A 487 12.22 27.80 -0.77
N LEU A 488 10.94 27.45 -0.95
CA LEU A 488 9.80 28.21 -0.40
C LEU A 488 9.74 28.08 1.12
N ALA A 489 9.91 26.89 1.70
CA ALA A 489 9.98 26.70 3.14
C ALA A 489 11.15 27.48 3.78
N ASN A 490 12.30 27.55 3.10
CA ASN A 490 13.43 28.37 3.56
C ASN A 490 13.14 29.87 3.50
N LYS A 491 12.31 30.29 2.55
CA LYS A 491 11.92 31.69 2.34
C LYS A 491 10.76 32.14 3.23
N ASN A 492 9.90 31.24 3.69
CA ASN A 492 8.80 31.53 4.64
C ASN A 492 9.29 32.33 5.87
N LYS A 493 10.47 31.99 6.39
CA LYS A 493 11.07 32.69 7.55
C LYS A 493 11.53 34.13 7.27
N GLN A 494 11.73 34.51 6.00
CA GLN A 494 12.28 35.82 5.62
C GLN A 494 11.23 36.83 5.20
N ILE A 495 10.09 36.38 4.64
CA ILE A 495 9.06 37.26 4.08
C ILE A 495 7.72 37.18 4.83
N GLY A 496 7.65 36.44 5.94
CA GLY A 496 6.44 36.30 6.73
C GLY A 496 5.31 35.54 6.04
N ALA A 497 5.61 34.78 4.98
CA ALA A 497 4.63 33.95 4.27
C ALA A 497 4.50 32.57 4.94
N ASN A 498 3.28 32.02 4.94
CA ASN A 498 2.99 30.67 5.44
C ASN A 498 2.64 29.72 4.28
N TYR A 499 3.64 29.39 3.44
CA TYR A 499 3.48 28.43 2.34
C TYR A 499 3.31 26.99 2.87
N GLN A 500 2.30 26.30 2.34
CA GLN A 500 1.90 24.94 2.74
C GLN A 500 2.41 23.87 1.75
N SER A 501 2.16 24.06 0.45
CA SER A 501 2.50 23.08 -0.59
C SER A 501 2.52 23.68 -2.01
N VAL A 502 3.20 22.99 -2.94
CA VAL A 502 3.22 23.32 -4.38
C VAL A 502 2.89 22.08 -5.19
N ASP A 503 1.88 22.20 -6.04
CA ASP A 503 1.55 21.18 -7.02
C ASP A 503 2.05 21.60 -8.39
N ILE A 504 2.53 20.62 -9.16
CA ILE A 504 3.12 20.83 -10.48
C ILE A 504 2.50 19.85 -11.46
N ALA A 505 1.96 20.37 -12.55
CA ALA A 505 1.45 19.58 -13.66
C ALA A 505 2.15 19.98 -14.95
N ILE A 506 2.70 19.01 -15.69
CA ILE A 506 3.12 19.26 -17.08
C ILE A 506 1.85 19.37 -17.92
N THR A 507 1.61 20.55 -18.47
CA THR A 507 0.40 20.83 -19.27
C THR A 507 0.66 20.77 -20.77
N ASN A 508 1.91 20.95 -21.21
CA ASN A 508 2.28 20.77 -22.61
C ASN A 508 3.77 20.41 -22.78
N GLN A 509 4.07 19.65 -23.83
CA GLN A 509 5.43 19.35 -24.26
C GLN A 509 5.54 19.50 -25.78
N LYS A 510 6.50 20.30 -26.24
CA LYS A 510 6.74 20.54 -27.65
C LYS A 510 8.21 20.51 -27.97
N ILE A 511 8.60 19.73 -28.98
CA ILE A 511 9.94 19.80 -29.54
C ILE A 511 10.00 20.93 -30.56
N LYS A 512 11.04 21.77 -30.45
CA LYS A 512 11.36 22.79 -31.43
C LYS A 512 12.85 22.69 -31.76
N LYS A 513 13.15 22.18 -32.96
CA LYS A 513 14.52 21.81 -33.37
C LYS A 513 15.08 20.75 -32.42
N LYS A 514 16.21 21.01 -31.76
CA LYS A 514 16.81 20.16 -30.73
C LYS A 514 16.45 20.60 -29.32
N ASP A 515 15.40 21.40 -29.12
CA ASP A 515 15.02 21.85 -27.79
C ASP A 515 13.65 21.26 -27.42
N LEU A 516 13.53 20.66 -26.23
CA LEU A 516 12.25 20.27 -25.66
C LEU A 516 11.71 21.41 -24.78
N LEU A 517 10.61 22.01 -25.21
CA LEU A 517 9.85 22.98 -24.45
C LEU A 517 8.83 22.25 -23.60
N ILE A 518 8.91 22.42 -22.28
CA ILE A 518 7.97 21.90 -21.30
C ILE A 518 7.21 23.09 -20.73
N THR A 519 5.89 23.10 -20.89
CA THR A 519 5.00 24.02 -20.17
C THR A 519 4.46 23.29 -18.96
N ALA A 520 4.59 23.90 -17.79
CA ALA A 520 4.07 23.36 -16.55
C ALA A 520 3.30 24.43 -15.79
N THR A 521 2.22 24.00 -15.14
CA THR A 521 1.45 24.81 -14.23
C THR A 521 1.86 24.46 -12.81
N TYR A 522 2.07 25.50 -12.01
CA TYR A 522 2.51 25.47 -10.63
C TYR A 522 1.39 26.11 -9.80
N GLN A 523 0.87 25.37 -8.83
CA GLN A 523 -0.21 25.82 -7.96
C GLN A 523 0.33 25.88 -6.54
N LEU A 524 0.29 27.06 -5.93
CA LEU A 524 0.83 27.29 -4.59
C LEU A 524 -0.29 27.55 -3.61
N TYR A 525 -0.20 26.86 -2.47
CA TYR A 525 -1.11 27.01 -1.35
C TYR A 525 -0.39 27.73 -0.20
N TYR A 526 -1.02 28.75 0.34
CA TYR A 526 -0.49 29.54 1.46
C TYR A 526 -1.60 29.98 2.40
N GLU A 527 -1.23 30.31 3.64
CA GLU A 527 -2.13 30.91 4.63
C GLU A 527 -1.72 32.36 4.93
N GLY A 528 -2.72 33.22 5.12
CA GLY A 528 -2.55 34.65 5.40
C GLY A 528 -2.50 35.53 4.14
N GLU A 529 -2.17 36.82 4.31
CA GLU A 529 -1.97 37.78 3.20
C GLU A 529 -0.47 37.99 2.94
N PRO A 530 0.22 37.07 2.24
CA PRO A 530 1.62 37.26 1.94
C PRO A 530 1.79 38.31 0.83
N ASP A 531 2.98 38.89 0.75
CA ASP A 531 3.38 39.67 -0.43
C ASP A 531 3.46 38.74 -1.65
N LEU A 532 2.36 38.69 -2.40
CA LEU A 532 2.18 37.81 -3.56
C LEU A 532 3.22 38.07 -4.64
N ASP A 533 3.72 39.31 -4.76
CA ASP A 533 4.74 39.66 -5.73
C ASP A 533 6.12 39.15 -5.32
N GLU A 534 6.44 39.17 -4.03
CA GLU A 534 7.69 38.61 -3.50
C GLU A 534 7.71 37.06 -3.54
N LEU A 535 6.57 36.42 -3.29
CA LEU A 535 6.38 34.97 -3.50
C LEU A 535 6.61 34.58 -4.96
N LYS A 536 5.97 35.32 -5.89
CA LYS A 536 6.15 35.10 -7.34
C LYS A 536 7.62 35.30 -7.76
N LYS A 537 8.29 36.35 -7.28
CA LYS A 537 9.72 36.57 -7.56
C LYS A 537 10.60 35.43 -7.03
N THR A 538 10.30 34.93 -5.83
CA THR A 538 11.03 33.82 -5.20
C THR A 538 10.91 32.53 -6.01
N MET A 539 9.70 32.20 -6.44
CA MET A 539 9.49 31.08 -7.36
C MET A 539 10.22 31.26 -8.68
N LEU A 540 10.09 32.43 -9.31
CA LEU A 540 10.71 32.74 -10.59
C LEU A 540 12.23 32.62 -10.51
N LYS A 541 12.84 33.08 -9.41
CA LYS A 541 14.27 32.96 -9.15
C LYS A 541 14.70 31.50 -8.99
N SER A 542 13.90 30.70 -8.29
CA SER A 542 14.17 29.27 -8.04
C SER A 542 14.05 28.44 -9.31
N ILE A 543 13.02 28.68 -10.12
CA ILE A 543 12.80 28.05 -11.42
C ILE A 543 13.91 28.41 -12.41
N LYS A 544 14.35 29.67 -12.42
CA LYS A 544 15.46 30.14 -13.27
C LYS A 544 16.85 29.76 -12.74
N SER A 545 16.94 29.15 -11.55
CA SER A 545 18.22 28.88 -10.91
C SER A 545 19.00 27.79 -11.66
N LYS A 546 20.33 27.96 -11.75
CA LYS A 546 21.23 26.95 -12.34
C LYS A 546 21.26 25.63 -11.55
N LYS A 547 20.72 25.60 -10.32
CA LYS A 547 20.62 24.38 -9.49
C LYS A 547 19.52 23.46 -10.01
N LEU A 548 18.33 24.00 -10.29
CA LEU A 548 17.23 23.24 -10.88
C LEU A 548 17.65 22.65 -12.24
N SER A 549 18.33 23.47 -13.08
CA SER A 549 18.82 23.01 -14.37
C SER A 549 19.89 21.91 -14.26
N LYS A 550 20.84 21.99 -13.31
CA LYS A 550 21.88 20.96 -13.14
C LYS A 550 21.36 19.65 -12.52
N LYS A 551 20.45 19.73 -11.55
CA LYS A 551 19.83 18.53 -10.93
C LYS A 551 18.99 17.78 -11.96
N TYR A 552 18.33 18.52 -12.85
CA TYR A 552 17.48 17.94 -13.89
C TYR A 552 18.25 17.36 -15.09
N ILE A 553 19.36 18.01 -15.50
CA ILE A 553 20.35 17.42 -16.42
C ILE A 553 20.86 16.07 -15.86
N LYS A 554 21.02 15.92 -14.55
CA LYS A 554 21.49 14.67 -13.93
C LYS A 554 20.44 13.54 -13.91
N ILE A 555 19.15 13.89 -13.87
CA ILE A 555 18.03 12.93 -13.94
C ILE A 555 17.89 12.40 -15.38
N LEU A 556 18.09 13.26 -16.39
CA LEU A 556 17.99 12.90 -17.82
C LEU A 556 19.28 12.31 -18.41
N ASN A 557 20.46 12.58 -17.84
CA ASN A 557 21.75 12.04 -18.30
C ASN A 557 21.95 10.53 -18.04
N ASN A 558 21.02 9.86 -17.36
CA ASN A 558 21.04 8.40 -17.23
C ASN A 558 20.60 7.66 -18.53
N THR A 559 20.27 8.40 -19.61
CA THR A 559 19.81 7.78 -20.87
C THR A 559 20.50 8.19 -22.19
N SER A 560 21.39 9.19 -22.28
CA SER A 560 22.48 9.24 -23.30
C SER A 560 23.38 10.49 -23.14
N SER A 561 24.62 10.39 -23.62
CA SER A 561 25.57 11.49 -23.75
C SER A 561 25.23 12.39 -24.94
N ILE A 562 24.73 13.61 -24.71
CA ILE A 562 24.94 14.85 -25.52
C ILE A 562 24.09 15.93 -24.81
N PHE A 563 24.61 16.63 -23.80
CA PHE A 563 23.92 17.79 -23.23
C PHE A 563 24.91 18.78 -22.60
N SER A 564 25.52 19.63 -23.43
CA SER A 564 26.37 20.74 -22.98
C SER A 564 25.81 22.06 -23.49
N GLY A 565 24.71 22.54 -22.90
CA GLY A 565 24.07 23.72 -23.48
C GLY A 565 22.89 24.37 -22.78
N VAL A 566 22.64 24.20 -21.48
CA VAL A 566 21.47 24.86 -20.87
C VAL A 566 21.71 26.36 -20.67
N SER A 567 21.07 27.17 -21.51
CA SER A 567 21.12 28.63 -21.43
C SER A 567 19.79 29.26 -21.85
N LYS A 568 19.19 29.98 -20.90
CA LYS A 568 18.08 30.95 -20.97
C LYS A 568 16.64 30.40 -21.01
N THR A 569 15.91 30.71 -19.94
CA THR A 569 14.45 30.82 -19.89
C THR A 569 14.02 32.10 -20.62
N LYS A 570 13.20 32.02 -21.67
CA LYS A 570 12.48 33.18 -22.21
C LYS A 570 11.04 33.12 -21.71
N LEU A 571 10.61 34.18 -21.03
CA LEU A 571 9.26 34.38 -20.50
C LEU A 571 8.53 35.40 -21.37
N LYS A 572 7.26 35.13 -21.68
CA LYS A 572 6.28 36.16 -22.02
C LYS A 572 5.35 36.31 -20.81
N LEU A 573 5.13 37.55 -20.40
CA LEU A 573 4.01 37.95 -19.56
C LEU A 573 2.75 38.00 -20.42
#